data_AF-A0A939ALZ2-F1
#
_entry.id   AF-A0A939ALZ2-F1
#
_cell.length_a   1.000
_cell.length_b   1.000
_cell.length_c   1.000
_cell.angle_alpha   90.00
_cell.angle_beta   90.00
_cell.angle_gamma   90.00
#
_symmetry.space_group_name_H-M   'P 1'
#
loop_
_entity.id
_entity.type
_entity.pdbx_description
1 polymer ?
#
loop_
_entity_poly.entity_id
_entity_poly.type
_entity_poly.pdbx_seq_one_letter_code
_entity_poly.pdbx_strand_id
1 'polypeptide(L)'
;MHLMKSRSFNVMIVLALLLSLLGGAVTVTPARAASIVVNSNADNTTTDGLCTLREAITNANNDAATYPDCTAGSTADTITFAADYTITLTGSQLPTVNSTITINGNGAARTIIQASSCDPINLPSDCAPTVNRVFQVSSNGNCPVSELVGQEGGKNKV
;
A
#
# COMPACT_ATOMS: atom_id res chain seq x y z
N MET A 1 22.73 -44.12 -48.36
CA MET A 1 22.66 -42.82 -47.65
C MET A 1 21.60 -41.98 -48.34
N HIS A 2 20.33 -42.14 -47.94
CA HIS A 2 19.19 -41.45 -48.56
C HIS A 2 19.25 -39.96 -48.21
N LEU A 3 19.55 -39.10 -49.19
CA LEU A 3 19.39 -37.65 -49.08
C LEU A 3 17.92 -37.33 -48.76
N MET A 4 17.63 -37.10 -47.48
CA MET A 4 16.31 -36.66 -47.02
C MET A 4 16.10 -35.24 -47.55
N LYS A 5 15.11 -35.11 -48.42
CA LYS A 5 14.81 -33.97 -49.29
C LYS A 5 14.52 -32.72 -48.43
N SER A 6 15.31 -31.67 -48.59
CA SER A 6 15.20 -30.34 -47.93
C SER A 6 13.78 -29.75 -47.79
N ARG A 7 12.83 -30.20 -48.62
CA ARG A 7 11.41 -29.79 -48.57
C ARG A 7 10.68 -30.25 -47.29
N SER A 8 11.02 -31.40 -46.71
CA SER A 8 10.40 -31.86 -45.46
C SER A 8 10.96 -31.19 -44.21
N PHE A 9 12.21 -30.69 -44.27
CA PHE A 9 12.85 -29.98 -43.16
C PHE A 9 12.21 -28.60 -42.92
N ASN A 10 11.93 -27.86 -44.00
CA ASN A 10 11.26 -26.55 -43.90
C ASN A 10 9.80 -26.68 -43.42
N VAL A 11 9.10 -27.75 -43.80
CA VAL A 11 7.74 -28.03 -43.34
C VAL A 11 7.71 -28.33 -41.84
N MET A 12 8.69 -29.07 -41.32
CA MET A 12 8.81 -29.34 -39.88
C MET A 12 9.08 -28.08 -39.05
N ILE A 13 9.90 -27.15 -39.56
CA ILE A 13 10.16 -25.86 -38.89
C ILE A 13 8.90 -25.00 -38.83
N VAL A 14 8.16 -24.91 -39.94
CA VAL A 14 6.91 -24.14 -39.99
C VAL A 14 5.84 -24.75 -39.07
N LEU A 15 5.75 -26.08 -39.00
CA LEU A 15 4.83 -26.76 -38.10
C LEU A 15 5.20 -26.53 -36.63
N ALA A 16 6.49 -26.59 -36.28
CA ALA A 16 6.96 -26.32 -34.92
C ALA A 16 6.69 -24.86 -34.47
N LEU A 17 6.83 -23.89 -35.39
CA LEU A 17 6.50 -22.48 -35.13
C LEU A 17 5.00 -22.23 -35.00
N LEU A 18 4.16 -22.95 -35.76
CA LEU A 18 2.70 -22.87 -35.64
C LEU A 18 2.22 -23.51 -34.33
N LEU A 19 2.83 -24.62 -33.89
CA LEU A 19 2.49 -25.26 -32.62
C LEU A 19 2.93 -24.43 -31.40
N SER A 20 4.06 -23.72 -31.47
CA SER A 20 4.48 -22.82 -30.39
C SER A 20 3.58 -21.58 -30.25
N LEU A 21 3.03 -21.08 -31.37
CA LEU A 21 2.12 -19.93 -31.38
C LEU A 21 0.72 -20.26 -30.85
N LEU A 22 0.27 -21.52 -30.97
CA LEU A 22 -1.03 -21.98 -30.43
C LEU A 22 -0.98 -22.34 -28.93
N GLY A 23 0.20 -22.52 -28.34
CA GLY A 23 0.38 -22.95 -26.94
C GLY A 23 0.51 -21.82 -25.91
N GLY A 24 0.64 -20.57 -26.34
CA GLY A 24 0.89 -19.42 -25.47
C GLY A 24 -0.39 -18.73 -24.96
N ALA A 25 -1.25 -19.44 -24.22
CA ALA A 25 -2.33 -18.76 -23.49
C ALA A 25 -1.71 -18.00 -22.30
N VAL A 26 -1.34 -16.74 -22.51
CA VAL A 26 -0.91 -15.84 -21.44
C VAL A 26 -2.12 -15.60 -20.54
N THR A 27 -2.15 -16.24 -19.38
CA THR A 27 -3.15 -15.95 -18.34
C THR A 27 -2.82 -14.58 -17.76
N VAL A 28 -3.53 -13.54 -18.21
CA VAL A 28 -3.47 -12.21 -17.59
C VAL A 28 -4.47 -12.23 -16.43
N THR A 29 -3.99 -12.33 -15.20
CA THR A 29 -4.83 -12.08 -14.02
C THR A 29 -5.02 -10.58 -13.88
N PRO A 30 -6.26 -10.05 -13.95
CA PRO A 30 -6.48 -8.63 -13.74
C PRO A 30 -6.04 -8.27 -12.32
N ALA A 31 -5.07 -7.35 -12.21
CA ALA A 31 -4.72 -6.75 -10.93
C ALA A 31 -5.89 -5.88 -10.49
N ARG A 32 -6.59 -6.30 -9.43
CA ARG A 32 -7.63 -5.48 -8.79
C ARG A 32 -6.93 -4.65 -7.71
N ALA A 33 -7.21 -3.36 -7.72
CA ALA A 33 -6.78 -2.47 -6.66
C ALA A 33 -7.97 -2.05 -5.80
N ALA A 34 -7.94 -2.32 -4.50
CA ALA A 34 -8.97 -1.85 -3.61
C ALA A 34 -8.74 -0.36 -3.33
N SER A 35 -9.83 0.41 -3.34
CA SER A 35 -9.84 1.78 -2.88
C SER A 35 -10.39 1.79 -1.46
N ILE A 36 -9.52 2.05 -0.48
CA ILE A 36 -9.86 2.10 0.94
C ILE A 36 -9.90 3.57 1.35
N VAL A 37 -11.06 4.04 1.80
CA VAL A 37 -11.25 5.45 2.19
C VAL A 37 -11.24 5.56 3.70
N VAL A 38 -10.23 6.24 4.25
CA VAL A 38 -10.18 6.63 5.66
C VAL A 38 -11.17 7.77 5.87
N ASN A 39 -12.10 7.60 6.80
CA ASN A 39 -13.16 8.58 7.10
C ASN A 39 -13.16 9.06 8.56
N SER A 40 -12.11 8.73 9.31
CA SER A 40 -11.90 9.19 10.68
C SER A 40 -10.44 9.58 10.92
N ASN A 41 -10.23 10.61 11.73
CA ASN A 41 -8.92 11.00 12.22
C ASN A 41 -8.50 10.31 13.52
N ALA A 42 -9.35 9.44 14.07
CA ALA A 42 -9.03 8.68 15.27
C ALA A 42 -7.89 7.69 14.98
N ASP A 43 -7.00 7.50 15.96
CA ASP A 43 -5.99 6.45 15.93
C ASP A 43 -6.41 5.29 16.85
N ASN A 44 -7.32 4.45 16.37
CA ASN A 44 -7.80 3.28 17.10
C ASN A 44 -8.17 2.16 16.10
N THR A 45 -8.79 1.09 16.59
CA THR A 45 -9.33 -0.02 15.76
C THR A 45 -10.72 -0.42 16.24
N THR A 46 -11.52 0.57 16.62
CA THR A 46 -12.82 0.37 17.25
C THR A 46 -13.86 0.10 16.17
N THR A 47 -14.67 -0.94 16.34
CA THR A 47 -15.78 -1.19 15.42
C THR A 47 -16.92 -0.20 15.67
N ASP A 48 -16.88 0.96 15.01
CA ASP A 48 -17.82 2.07 15.18
C ASP A 48 -18.44 2.57 13.86
N GLY A 49 -18.21 1.86 12.76
CA GLY A 49 -18.66 2.26 11.42
C GLY A 49 -17.74 3.27 10.73
N LEU A 50 -16.61 3.62 11.34
CA LEU A 50 -15.59 4.47 10.75
C LEU A 50 -14.34 3.66 10.40
N CYS A 51 -13.71 4.02 9.30
CA CYS A 51 -12.45 3.46 8.84
C CYS A 51 -11.32 4.42 9.23
N THR A 52 -10.52 4.03 10.22
CA THR A 52 -9.29 4.73 10.62
C THR A 52 -8.12 4.33 9.72
N LEU A 53 -7.03 5.11 9.76
CA LEU A 53 -5.81 4.78 9.00
C LEU A 53 -5.18 3.45 9.44
N ARG A 54 -5.24 3.13 10.73
CA ARG A 54 -4.70 1.89 11.29
C ARG A 54 -5.46 0.68 10.75
N GLU A 55 -6.77 0.79 10.67
CA GLU A 55 -7.62 -0.26 10.13
C GLU A 55 -7.43 -0.42 8.61
N ALA A 56 -7.35 0.69 7.88
CA ALA A 56 -7.10 0.69 6.45
C ALA A 56 -5.79 -0.01 6.08
N ILE A 57 -4.67 0.32 6.76
CA ILE A 57 -3.38 -0.34 6.54
C ILE A 57 -3.46 -1.83 6.88
N THR A 58 -4.19 -2.20 7.94
CA THR A 58 -4.31 -3.62 8.32
C THR A 58 -5.13 -4.41 7.31
N ASN A 59 -6.25 -3.88 6.83
CA ASN A 59 -7.05 -4.52 5.80
C ASN A 59 -6.24 -4.71 4.51
N ALA A 60 -5.45 -3.70 4.15
CA ALA A 60 -4.59 -3.74 2.96
C ALA A 60 -3.39 -4.69 3.08
N ASN A 61 -2.80 -4.80 4.27
CA ASN A 61 -1.75 -5.79 4.52
C ASN A 61 -2.27 -7.23 4.47
N ASN A 62 -3.53 -7.45 4.84
CA ASN A 62 -4.13 -8.78 4.98
C ASN A 62 -4.92 -9.23 3.73
N ASP A 63 -5.05 -8.39 2.70
CA ASP A 63 -5.93 -8.61 1.55
C ASP A 63 -7.35 -9.03 1.96
N ALA A 64 -7.87 -8.44 3.05
CA ALA A 64 -9.10 -8.88 3.70
C ALA A 64 -9.81 -7.77 4.47
N ALA A 65 -11.10 -7.95 4.74
CA ALA A 65 -11.87 -7.12 5.68
C ALA A 65 -11.58 -7.57 7.13
N THR A 66 -10.35 -7.34 7.59
CA THR A 66 -9.96 -7.65 8.99
C THR A 66 -10.74 -6.78 9.97
N TYR A 67 -10.87 -5.51 9.63
CA TYR A 67 -11.78 -4.56 10.26
C TYR A 67 -12.98 -4.34 9.34
N PRO A 68 -14.22 -4.61 9.82
CA PRO A 68 -15.42 -4.62 8.98
C PRO A 68 -15.86 -3.22 8.54
N ASP A 69 -15.43 -2.18 9.26
CA ASP A 69 -15.78 -0.78 8.97
C ASP A 69 -14.90 -0.15 7.89
N CYS A 70 -13.88 -0.89 7.44
CA CYS A 70 -13.04 -0.53 6.30
C CYS A 70 -13.29 -1.48 5.13
N THR A 71 -13.11 -0.97 3.91
CA THR A 71 -13.08 -1.80 2.71
C THR A 71 -12.01 -2.91 2.85
N ALA A 72 -12.32 -4.12 2.36
CA ALA A 72 -11.36 -5.21 2.31
C ALA A 72 -10.16 -4.84 1.42
N GLY A 73 -8.95 -5.20 1.85
CA GLY A 73 -7.76 -5.08 1.02
C GLY A 73 -7.75 -6.04 -0.17
N SER A 74 -6.75 -5.86 -1.02
CA SER A 74 -6.45 -6.67 -2.19
C SER A 74 -4.97 -6.57 -2.53
N THR A 75 -4.51 -7.32 -3.53
CA THR A 75 -3.08 -7.44 -3.86
C THR A 75 -2.34 -6.11 -4.06
N ALA A 76 -3.02 -5.04 -4.48
CA ALA A 76 -2.44 -3.70 -4.57
C ALA A 76 -3.46 -2.64 -4.15
N ASP A 77 -3.30 -2.01 -2.99
CA ASP A 77 -4.33 -1.13 -2.45
C ASP A 77 -3.98 0.35 -2.57
N THR A 78 -5.03 1.17 -2.64
CA THR A 78 -4.93 2.62 -2.57
C THR A 78 -5.73 3.12 -1.38
N ILE A 79 -5.04 3.78 -0.44
CA ILE A 79 -5.63 4.45 0.72
C ILE A 79 -5.77 5.94 0.40
N THR A 80 -6.98 6.47 0.58
CA THR A 80 -7.32 7.90 0.44
C THR A 80 -8.07 8.39 1.68
N PHE A 81 -8.34 9.70 1.75
CA PHE A 81 -8.97 10.33 2.92
C PHE A 81 -10.24 11.08 2.53
N ALA A 82 -11.34 10.82 3.23
CA ALA A 82 -12.65 11.43 2.96
C ALA A 82 -12.68 12.94 3.26
N ALA A 83 -11.77 13.44 4.10
CA ALA A 83 -11.66 14.84 4.47
C ALA A 83 -10.21 15.21 4.79
N ASP A 84 -10.00 16.46 5.19
CA ASP A 84 -8.73 16.93 5.71
C ASP A 84 -8.57 16.39 7.13
N TYR A 85 -7.44 15.74 7.42
CA TYR A 85 -7.20 15.10 8.70
C TYR A 85 -5.81 15.42 9.23
N THR A 86 -5.79 15.67 10.54
CA THR A 86 -4.60 15.57 11.37
C THR A 86 -4.76 14.35 12.26
N ILE A 87 -3.96 13.32 12.01
CA ILE A 87 -3.98 12.04 12.74
C ILE A 87 -2.78 12.02 13.69
N THR A 88 -3.06 12.02 14.98
CA THR A 88 -2.03 11.91 16.02
C THR A 88 -2.01 10.48 16.54
N LEU A 89 -0.86 9.80 16.39
CA LEU A 89 -0.72 8.43 16.86
C LEU A 89 -0.76 8.35 18.39
N THR A 90 -1.42 7.33 18.90
CA THR A 90 -1.58 7.06 20.32
C THR A 90 -0.88 5.75 20.68
N GLY A 91 0.12 5.85 21.57
CA GLY A 91 0.81 4.69 22.16
C GLY A 91 1.77 3.92 21.24
N SER A 92 1.55 3.86 19.93
CA SER A 92 2.38 3.06 19.00
C SER A 92 2.42 3.62 17.58
N GLN A 93 3.44 3.24 16.82
CA GLN A 93 3.52 3.48 15.38
C GLN A 93 2.34 2.82 14.63
N LEU A 94 2.12 3.22 13.36
CA LEU A 94 1.17 2.53 12.49
C LEU A 94 1.59 1.07 12.23
N PRO A 95 0.66 0.19 11.83
CA PRO A 95 1.01 -1.17 11.42
C PRO A 95 2.08 -1.14 10.33
N THR A 96 3.05 -2.04 10.43
CA THR A 96 4.11 -2.15 9.42
C THR A 96 3.48 -2.50 8.07
N VAL A 97 3.77 -1.70 7.04
CA VAL A 97 3.34 -1.99 5.67
C VAL A 97 4.14 -3.18 5.14
N ASN A 98 3.43 -4.24 4.73
CA ASN A 98 4.01 -5.49 4.25
C ASN A 98 3.45 -5.97 2.91
N SER A 99 2.50 -5.23 2.33
CA SER A 99 2.00 -5.39 0.97
C SER A 99 2.28 -4.14 0.11
N THR A 100 1.76 -4.12 -1.12
CA THR A 100 1.83 -2.93 -1.99
C THR A 100 0.66 -2.01 -1.66
N ILE A 101 0.94 -0.88 -1.01
CA ILE A 101 -0.07 0.09 -0.57
C ILE A 101 0.32 1.48 -1.04
N THR A 102 -0.51 2.11 -1.86
CA THR A 102 -0.36 3.54 -2.19
C THR A 102 -1.16 4.36 -1.19
N ILE A 103 -0.54 5.36 -0.55
CA ILE A 103 -1.25 6.26 0.37
C ILE A 103 -1.24 7.67 -0.23
N ASN A 104 -2.43 8.14 -0.61
CA ASN A 104 -2.64 9.45 -1.23
C ASN A 104 -3.40 10.36 -0.26
N GLY A 105 -2.71 11.36 0.28
CA GLY A 105 -3.32 12.43 1.06
C GLY A 105 -4.12 13.41 0.19
N ASN A 106 -4.80 14.34 0.84
CA ASN A 106 -5.54 15.44 0.17
C ASN A 106 -4.66 16.69 -0.05
N GLY A 107 -3.34 16.56 0.14
CA GLY A 107 -2.36 17.64 0.12
C GLY A 107 -1.54 17.68 1.42
N ALA A 108 -0.25 18.06 1.31
CA ALA A 108 0.69 18.06 2.44
C ALA A 108 0.22 18.93 3.64
N ALA A 109 -0.57 19.98 3.39
CA ALA A 109 -1.15 20.83 4.44
C ALA A 109 -2.51 20.34 4.97
N ARG A 110 -3.07 19.29 4.36
CA ARG A 110 -4.46 18.81 4.57
C ARG A 110 -4.50 17.39 5.14
N THR A 111 -3.47 16.60 4.88
CA THR A 111 -3.28 15.28 5.47
C THR A 111 -1.96 15.26 6.23
N ILE A 112 -2.06 15.34 7.56
CA ILE A 112 -0.92 15.37 8.48
C ILE A 112 -1.03 14.12 9.36
N ILE A 113 0.03 13.33 9.40
CA ILE A 113 0.13 12.16 10.28
C ILE A 113 1.35 12.38 11.18
N GLN A 114 1.12 12.45 12.48
CA GLN A 114 2.14 12.79 13.45
C GLN A 114 2.25 11.72 14.52
N ALA A 115 3.47 11.36 14.89
CA ALA A 115 3.73 10.36 15.92
C ALA A 115 3.24 10.82 17.31
N SER A 116 3.17 12.12 17.53
CA SER A 116 2.68 12.78 18.75
C SER A 116 2.25 14.21 18.43
N SER A 117 1.46 14.84 19.31
CA SER A 117 1.14 16.28 19.24
C SER A 117 2.32 17.21 19.56
N CYS A 118 3.45 16.60 19.92
CA CYS A 118 4.71 17.26 20.19
C CYS A 118 5.40 17.67 18.88
N ASP A 119 5.69 18.96 18.72
CA ASP A 119 6.60 19.41 17.67
C ASP A 119 8.05 19.05 18.07
N PRO A 120 8.73 18.13 17.36
CA PRO A 120 10.10 17.75 17.67
C PRO A 120 11.11 18.87 17.35
N ILE A 121 10.72 19.89 16.57
CA ILE A 121 11.58 21.01 16.17
C ILE A 121 11.50 22.14 17.20
N ASN A 122 10.29 22.50 17.63
CA ASN A 122 10.05 23.53 18.64
C ASN A 122 9.57 22.90 19.95
N LEU A 123 10.40 22.07 20.58
CA LEU A 123 10.10 21.36 21.83
C LEU A 123 9.58 22.35 22.90
N PRO A 124 8.26 22.41 23.17
CA PRO A 124 7.76 23.13 24.32
C PRO A 124 8.18 22.34 25.57
N SER A 125 8.46 23.04 26.68
CA SER A 125 9.04 22.45 27.89
C SER A 125 8.18 21.39 28.60
N ASP A 126 6.95 21.16 28.15
CA ASP A 126 5.95 20.25 28.72
C ASP A 126 5.64 19.02 27.83
N CYS A 127 6.42 18.82 26.77
CA CYS A 127 6.16 17.78 25.78
C CYS A 127 7.34 16.79 25.67
N ALA A 128 7.05 15.51 25.85
CA ALA A 128 7.99 14.41 25.62
C ALA A 128 7.75 13.83 24.22
N PRO A 129 8.63 14.06 23.23
CA PRO A 129 8.46 13.50 21.90
C PRO A 129 8.52 11.98 21.95
N THR A 130 7.61 11.31 21.24
CA THR A 130 7.67 9.85 21.10
C THR A 130 8.78 9.45 20.12
N VAL A 131 9.40 8.29 20.33
CA VAL A 131 10.37 7.71 19.39
C VAL A 131 9.70 6.88 18.28
N ASN A 132 8.38 6.85 18.25
CA ASN A 132 7.62 6.08 17.27
C ASN A 132 7.86 6.61 15.86
N ARG A 133 8.06 5.67 14.93
CA ARG A 133 7.97 5.97 13.51
C ARG A 133 6.50 6.24 13.11
N VAL A 134 6.23 7.11 12.15
CA VAL A 134 4.89 7.23 11.58
C VAL A 134 4.62 6.03 10.68
N PHE A 135 5.48 5.83 9.68
CA PHE A 135 5.39 4.68 8.77
C PHE A 135 6.61 3.77 8.92
N GLN A 136 6.35 2.46 8.97
CA GLN A 136 7.38 1.45 8.81
C GLN A 136 7.00 0.55 7.63
N VAL A 137 7.93 0.39 6.68
CA VAL A 137 7.78 -0.53 5.55
C VAL A 137 8.70 -1.73 5.78
N SER A 138 8.17 -2.95 5.67
CA SER A 138 8.97 -4.18 5.74
C SER A 138 9.75 -4.40 4.45
N SER A 139 10.66 -5.39 4.44
CA SER A 139 11.39 -5.77 3.21
C SER A 139 10.48 -6.22 2.06
N ASN A 140 9.25 -6.62 2.37
CA ASN A 140 8.26 -7.09 1.41
C ASN A 140 7.21 -6.02 1.08
N GLY A 141 7.20 -4.91 1.81
CA GLY A 141 6.26 -3.82 1.61
C GLY A 141 6.74 -2.86 0.52
N ASN A 142 5.79 -2.26 -0.18
CA ASN A 142 6.03 -1.10 -1.02
C ASN A 142 4.97 -0.05 -0.71
N CYS A 143 5.39 1.10 -0.17
CA CYS A 143 4.50 2.15 0.28
C CYS A 143 4.84 3.49 -0.39
N PRO A 144 4.46 3.71 -1.66
CA PRO A 144 4.51 5.04 -2.23
C PRO A 144 3.53 5.95 -1.48
N VAL A 145 4.08 7.00 -0.88
CA VAL A 145 3.34 8.03 -0.15
C VAL A 145 3.34 9.30 -1.00
N SER A 146 2.17 9.91 -1.19
CA SER A 146 2.03 11.16 -1.92
C SER A 146 1.06 12.10 -1.23
N GLU A 147 1.32 13.40 -1.36
CA GLU A 147 0.41 14.47 -0.91
C GLU A 147 0.05 14.44 0.58
N LEU A 148 0.98 14.00 1.45
CA LEU A 148 0.83 14.05 2.91
C LEU A 148 2.16 14.35 3.62
N VAL A 149 2.08 14.73 4.90
CA VAL A 149 3.25 14.95 5.76
C VAL A 149 3.26 13.92 6.89
N GLY A 150 4.35 13.16 6.99
CA GLY A 150 4.68 12.34 8.17
C GLY A 150 5.59 13.12 9.12
N GLN A 151 5.15 13.35 10.36
CA GLN A 151 5.96 13.99 11.41
C GLN A 151 6.41 12.94 12.42
N GLU A 152 7.66 12.53 12.30
CA GLU A 152 8.34 11.70 13.28
C GLU A 152 8.61 12.51 14.55
N GLY A 153 8.52 11.89 15.73
CA GLY A 153 8.87 12.56 17.00
C GLY A 153 10.38 12.83 17.16
N GLY A 154 11.12 13.00 16.07
CA GLY A 154 12.56 13.22 16.12
C GLY A 154 13.13 14.03 14.97
N LYS A 155 12.70 13.84 13.71
CA LYS A 155 13.14 14.65 12.55
C LYS A 155 12.15 14.50 11.39
N ASN A 156 11.70 15.61 10.81
CA ASN A 156 11.04 15.64 9.50
C ASN A 156 11.96 14.97 8.46
N LYS A 157 11.53 13.83 7.91
CA LYS A 157 12.08 13.30 6.66
C LYS A 157 10.92 12.78 5.81
N VAL A 158 10.62 13.56 4.78
CA VAL A 158 9.94 13.09 3.56
C VAL A 158 10.83 12.07 2.88
#